data_AF-A0A023G8X5-F1
#
_entry.id   AF-A0A023G8X5-F1
#
_cell.length_a   1.000
_cell.length_b   1.000
_cell.length_c   1.000
_cell.angle_alpha   90.00
_cell.angle_beta   90.00
_cell.angle_gamma   90.00
#
_symmetry.space_group_name_H-M   'P 1'
#
loop_
_entity.id
_entity.type
_entity.pdbx_description
1 polymer ?
#
loop_
_entity_poly.entity_id
_entity_poly.type
_entity_poly.pdbx_seq_one_letter_code
_entity_poly.pdbx_strand_id
1 'polypeptide(L)'
;MSAGRRRHNRSVACGSRGKDEDDPFHLPGFYYDASQKRYFRLRPGQNRHNPLTVASIDAKLSDKKCREIVEASLKRGGGALPRRLCRVQTGQLRGDTLVASVHRTRMASLKSTLQARVTDGEKCVFLSGLRESEGVVGAWARDGHRSTVVCSVGIEGSSTVGVQVIARHTGYKVVDISLYQRIDGTAHAVYALVSSDCMSGASSSLESRPVNGAGSVQTWTFGPEALRSCACASDGHVLAVGMERGVRVLRPQDSGPAVDVWTHCEQPLSLEFADNVNLLLMGTHRGNVMCADLRDRPQSKHAYNTRLGRGVVSLRMAESDSMLLASAYDGKLVAMDVRNQQVVQEYRGHCNNGLKTPLSYSAADRTVCSAGHDRVVLLWRVGEVEPLTALKPGSGQYQPWPWYSSRLFCAVGNECFTFN
;
A
#
# COMPACT_ATOMS: atom_id res chain seq x y z
N MET A 1 54.90 40.24 -15.22
CA MET A 1 54.25 40.28 -13.89
C MET A 1 52.79 39.87 -14.02
N SER A 2 52.31 39.10 -13.04
CA SER A 2 50.95 38.61 -12.80
C SER A 2 50.45 37.43 -13.66
N ALA A 3 50.51 36.26 -13.04
CA ALA A 3 49.84 35.03 -13.43
C ALA A 3 48.40 35.00 -12.88
N GLY A 4 47.50 34.35 -13.63
CA GLY A 4 46.06 34.35 -13.42
C GLY A 4 45.58 33.69 -12.12
N ARG A 5 44.48 34.23 -11.58
CA ARG A 5 43.66 33.60 -10.54
C ARG A 5 42.22 33.45 -11.05
N ARG A 6 41.84 32.23 -11.44
CA ARG A 6 40.44 31.80 -11.55
C ARG A 6 39.87 31.65 -10.14
N ARG A 7 38.89 32.47 -9.76
CA ARG A 7 38.07 32.25 -8.57
C ARG A 7 37.00 31.20 -8.89
N HIS A 8 37.09 30.03 -8.27
CA HIS A 8 35.98 29.08 -8.19
C HIS A 8 35.02 29.54 -7.09
N ASN A 9 33.78 29.87 -7.47
CA ASN A 9 32.66 29.96 -6.54
C ASN A 9 32.38 28.55 -5.98
N ARG A 10 32.61 28.37 -4.67
CA ARG A 10 32.14 27.20 -3.92
C ARG A 10 30.62 27.31 -3.79
N SER A 11 29.90 26.43 -4.48
CA SER A 11 28.53 26.09 -4.12
C SER A 11 28.56 25.33 -2.79
N VAL A 12 27.92 25.89 -1.77
CA VAL A 12 27.67 25.21 -0.50
C VAL A 12 26.56 24.19 -0.77
N ALA A 13 26.95 22.94 -1.03
CA ALA A 13 26.04 21.82 -1.01
C ALA A 13 25.68 21.52 0.45
N CYS A 14 24.44 21.85 0.83
CA CYS A 14 23.87 21.45 2.11
C CYS A 14 23.61 19.94 2.07
N GLY A 15 24.63 19.15 2.43
CA GLY A 15 24.49 17.72 2.65
C GLY A 15 23.60 17.48 3.87
N SER A 16 22.58 16.66 3.69
CA SER A 16 21.82 16.07 4.79
C SER A 16 22.78 15.35 5.74
N ARG A 17 23.02 15.92 6.92
CA ARG A 17 23.73 15.24 8.01
C ARG A 17 22.89 14.02 8.43
N GLY A 18 23.26 12.87 7.91
CA GLY A 18 22.68 11.58 8.27
C GLY A 18 23.09 11.18 9.69
N LYS A 19 22.20 10.49 10.39
CA LYS A 19 22.34 9.99 11.77
C LYS A 19 23.51 9.00 12.00
N ASP A 20 24.33 8.73 11.00
CA ASP A 20 25.36 7.67 11.04
C ASP A 20 26.71 8.14 11.63
N GLU A 21 26.94 9.44 11.81
CA GLU A 21 28.20 9.95 12.43
C GLU A 21 28.25 9.78 13.96
N ASP A 22 27.13 9.48 14.62
CA ASP A 22 27.04 9.34 16.09
C ASP A 22 27.18 7.88 16.59
N ASP A 23 27.39 6.89 15.71
CA ASP A 23 27.64 5.50 16.13
C ASP A 23 29.13 5.28 16.44
N PRO A 24 29.51 4.89 17.68
CA PRO A 24 30.91 4.68 18.07
C PRO A 24 31.63 3.58 17.27
N PHE A 25 30.90 2.78 16.49
CA PHE A 25 31.46 1.75 15.61
C PHE A 25 31.36 2.11 14.11
N HIS A 26 30.97 3.34 13.77
CA HIS A 26 30.89 3.77 12.36
C HIS A 26 32.26 4.15 11.82
N LEU A 27 32.74 3.39 10.83
CA LEU A 27 33.99 3.66 10.11
C LEU A 27 33.69 3.83 8.61
N PRO A 28 33.99 4.98 7.99
CA PRO A 28 33.65 5.24 6.58
C PRO A 28 34.17 4.16 5.62
N GLY A 29 33.27 3.57 4.82
CA GLY A 29 33.59 2.49 3.90
C GLY A 29 33.74 1.11 4.54
N PHE A 30 33.36 0.96 5.82
CA PHE A 30 33.33 -0.30 6.53
C PHE A 30 31.99 -0.49 7.26
N TYR A 31 31.56 -1.76 7.36
CA TYR A 31 30.42 -2.20 8.15
C TYR A 31 30.92 -3.03 9.33
N TYR A 32 30.50 -2.69 10.55
CA TYR A 32 30.80 -3.49 11.74
C TYR A 32 29.72 -4.55 11.97
N ASP A 33 30.09 -5.83 11.94
CA ASP A 33 29.19 -6.92 12.34
C ASP A 33 29.38 -7.20 13.84
N ALA A 34 28.41 -6.79 14.65
CA ALA A 34 28.44 -6.99 16.11
C ALA A 34 28.42 -8.47 16.53
N SER A 35 27.85 -9.37 15.70
CA SER A 35 27.82 -10.80 16.01
C SER A 35 29.20 -11.45 15.86
N GLN A 36 29.97 -10.98 14.87
CA GLN A 36 31.33 -11.47 14.60
C GLN A 36 32.41 -10.58 15.22
N LYS A 37 32.00 -9.46 15.83
CA LYS A 37 32.87 -8.43 16.40
C LYS A 37 33.96 -7.95 15.43
N ARG A 38 33.63 -7.78 14.13
CA ARG A 38 34.63 -7.45 13.09
C ARG A 38 34.07 -6.50 12.02
N TYR A 39 34.97 -5.68 11.46
CA TYR A 39 34.69 -4.79 10.32
C TYR A 39 34.81 -5.50 8.96
N PHE A 40 33.89 -5.18 8.07
CA PHE A 40 33.84 -5.61 6.68
C PHE A 40 33.93 -4.42 5.75
N ARG A 41 34.83 -4.46 4.77
CA ARG A 41 34.99 -3.36 3.81
C ARG A 41 33.84 -3.33 2.81
N LEU A 42 33.17 -2.18 2.71
CA LEU A 42 32.15 -1.89 1.72
C LEU A 42 32.84 -1.37 0.46
N ARG A 43 32.73 -2.10 -0.66
CA ARG A 43 33.19 -1.61 -1.97
C ARG A 43 31.98 -1.15 -2.80
N PRO A 44 32.08 -0.04 -3.57
CA PRO A 44 31.04 0.34 -4.51
C PRO A 44 30.94 -0.70 -5.63
N GLY A 45 29.79 -1.38 -5.75
CA GLY A 45 29.48 -2.27 -6.88
C GLY A 45 29.30 -3.75 -6.54
N GLN A 46 28.68 -4.48 -7.47
CA GLN A 46 28.51 -5.93 -7.44
C GLN A 46 29.86 -6.61 -7.71
N ASN A 47 30.62 -6.88 -6.67
CA ASN A 47 31.79 -7.75 -6.80
C ASN A 47 31.34 -9.20 -6.62
N ARG A 48 31.55 -10.06 -7.64
CA ARG A 48 31.26 -11.50 -7.61
C ARG A 48 31.91 -12.25 -6.43
N HIS A 49 32.92 -11.63 -5.79
CA HIS A 49 33.70 -12.21 -4.70
C HIS A 49 33.45 -11.55 -3.33
N ASN A 50 32.53 -10.60 -3.22
CA ASN A 50 32.15 -10.01 -1.93
C ASN A 50 30.68 -10.31 -1.60
N PRO A 51 30.39 -11.23 -0.67
CA PRO A 51 29.02 -11.59 -0.30
C PRO A 51 28.29 -10.49 0.48
N LEU A 52 28.98 -9.44 0.93
CA LEU A 52 28.44 -8.34 1.72
C LEU A 52 28.37 -7.05 0.90
N THR A 53 27.16 -6.68 0.49
CA THR A 53 26.81 -5.40 -0.12
C THR A 53 26.05 -4.52 0.87
N VAL A 54 26.01 -3.20 0.65
CA VAL A 54 25.20 -2.26 1.45
C VAL A 54 23.74 -2.74 1.52
N ALA A 55 23.16 -3.10 0.38
CA ALA A 55 21.81 -3.66 0.31
C ALA A 55 21.61 -4.96 1.13
N SER A 56 22.61 -5.85 1.18
CA SER A 56 22.53 -7.06 2.01
C SER A 56 22.61 -6.77 3.51
N ILE A 57 23.31 -5.71 3.90
CA ILE A 57 23.43 -5.26 5.28
C ILE A 57 22.13 -4.60 5.72
N ASP A 58 21.61 -3.69 4.90
CA ASP A 58 20.31 -3.04 5.14
C ASP A 58 19.20 -4.09 5.27
N ALA A 59 19.23 -5.13 4.43
CA ALA A 59 18.30 -6.24 4.52
C ALA A 59 18.44 -7.04 5.84
N LYS A 60 19.67 -7.28 6.33
CA LYS A 60 19.91 -7.96 7.62
C LYS A 60 19.47 -7.12 8.81
N LEU A 61 19.80 -5.82 8.82
CA LEU A 61 19.41 -4.88 9.86
C LEU A 61 17.89 -4.72 9.90
N SER A 62 17.26 -4.60 8.73
CA SER A 62 15.81 -4.61 8.60
C SER A 62 15.24 -5.91 9.17
N ASP A 63 15.74 -7.08 8.75
CA ASP A 63 15.27 -8.37 9.28
C ASP A 63 15.37 -8.50 10.81
N LYS A 64 16.46 -8.01 11.40
CA LYS A 64 16.63 -7.97 12.86
C LYS A 64 15.58 -7.07 13.50
N LYS A 65 15.42 -5.84 13.01
CA LYS A 65 14.42 -4.89 13.48
C LYS A 65 13.00 -5.44 13.35
N CYS A 66 12.71 -6.15 12.26
CA CYS A 66 11.45 -6.84 12.03
C CYS A 66 11.16 -7.86 13.11
N ARG A 67 12.15 -8.73 13.43
CA ARG A 67 12.00 -9.72 14.50
C ARG A 67 11.75 -9.06 15.85
N GLU A 68 12.47 -7.99 16.16
CA GLU A 68 12.28 -7.24 17.41
C GLU A 68 10.87 -6.65 17.51
N ILE A 69 10.34 -6.06 16.42
CA ILE A 69 8.98 -5.51 16.37
C ILE A 69 7.94 -6.63 16.55
N VAL A 70 8.13 -7.78 15.89
CA VAL A 70 7.25 -8.95 16.02
C VAL A 70 7.26 -9.49 17.44
N GLU A 71 8.44 -9.74 18.02
CA GLU A 71 8.56 -10.21 19.41
C GLU A 71 7.98 -9.21 20.42
N ALA A 72 8.23 -7.91 20.24
CA ALA A 72 7.67 -6.88 21.09
C ALA A 72 6.13 -6.85 21.00
N SER A 73 5.58 -7.05 19.80
CA SER A 73 4.12 -7.15 19.60
C SER A 73 3.52 -8.38 20.29
N LEU A 74 4.18 -9.54 20.22
CA LEU A 74 3.74 -10.76 20.88
C LEU A 74 3.81 -10.64 22.42
N LYS A 75 4.86 -10.00 22.95
CA LYS A 75 5.00 -9.71 24.39
C LYS A 75 3.93 -8.74 24.91
N ARG A 76 3.39 -7.86 24.04
CA ARG A 76 2.25 -6.98 24.37
C ARG A 76 0.91 -7.71 24.42
N GLY A 77 0.84 -8.95 23.93
CA GLY A 77 -0.32 -9.84 24.06
C GLY A 77 -0.70 -10.03 25.53
N GLY A 78 -1.83 -9.44 25.93
CA GLY A 78 -2.21 -9.25 27.33
C GLY A 78 -2.37 -10.56 28.12
N GLY A 79 -2.08 -10.48 29.43
CA GLY A 79 -2.25 -11.59 30.38
C GLY A 79 -3.65 -12.21 30.38
N ALA A 80 -3.72 -13.44 30.92
CA ALA A 80 -4.83 -14.38 30.86
C ALA A 80 -6.24 -13.73 30.79
N LEU A 81 -6.92 -13.91 29.65
CA LEU A 81 -8.30 -13.47 29.37
C LEU A 81 -9.31 -13.76 30.50
N PRO A 82 -9.27 -14.90 31.20
CA PRO A 82 -10.18 -15.18 32.32
C PRO A 82 -10.14 -14.14 33.45
N ARG A 83 -8.95 -13.60 33.77
CA ARG A 83 -8.80 -12.58 34.83
C ARG A 83 -9.43 -11.24 34.45
N ARG A 84 -9.49 -10.91 33.16
CA ARG A 84 -10.12 -9.67 32.67
C ARG A 84 -11.63 -9.80 32.56
N LEU A 85 -12.14 -10.98 32.19
CA LEU A 85 -13.57 -11.30 32.20
C LEU A 85 -14.18 -11.13 33.60
N CYS A 86 -13.52 -11.65 34.64
CA CYS A 86 -13.96 -11.45 36.02
C CYS A 86 -14.03 -9.97 36.41
N ARG A 87 -13.09 -9.14 35.92
CA ARG A 87 -13.07 -7.70 36.21
C ARG A 87 -14.14 -6.90 35.47
N VAL A 88 -14.63 -7.37 34.33
CA VAL A 88 -15.79 -6.78 33.65
C VAL A 88 -17.08 -7.13 34.39
N GLN A 89 -17.22 -8.39 34.83
CA GLN A 89 -18.37 -8.83 35.63
C GLN A 89 -18.49 -8.07 36.96
N THR A 90 -17.37 -7.64 37.55
CA THR A 90 -17.35 -6.81 38.76
C THR A 90 -17.40 -5.30 38.51
N GLY A 91 -17.59 -4.86 37.25
CA GLY A 91 -17.65 -3.44 36.88
C GLY A 91 -16.32 -2.68 36.94
N GLN A 92 -15.20 -3.36 37.19
CA GLN A 92 -13.86 -2.78 37.34
C GLN A 92 -13.14 -2.52 36.00
N LEU A 93 -13.73 -2.93 34.87
CA LEU A 93 -13.23 -2.69 33.52
C LEU A 93 -14.39 -2.33 32.59
N ARG A 94 -14.19 -1.34 31.73
CA ARG A 94 -15.14 -0.98 30.67
C ARG A 94 -15.14 -2.04 29.57
N GLY A 95 -16.29 -2.27 28.94
CA GLY A 95 -16.46 -3.27 27.87
C GLY A 95 -15.50 -3.08 26.69
N ASP A 96 -15.29 -1.83 26.26
CA ASP A 96 -14.39 -1.51 25.13
C ASP A 96 -12.95 -1.93 25.39
N THR A 97 -12.49 -1.86 26.65
CA THR A 97 -11.15 -2.27 27.03
C THR A 97 -10.98 -3.79 26.98
N LEU A 98 -12.05 -4.56 27.23
CA LEU A 98 -12.08 -6.00 27.07
C LEU A 98 -12.08 -6.39 25.59
N VAL A 99 -12.94 -5.79 24.77
CA VAL A 99 -12.96 -6.00 23.30
C VAL A 99 -11.59 -5.71 22.72
N ALA A 100 -10.97 -4.62 23.15
CA ALA A 100 -9.63 -4.26 22.73
C ALA A 100 -8.59 -5.32 23.08
N SER A 101 -8.69 -5.91 24.26
CA SER A 101 -7.80 -6.97 24.75
C SER A 101 -8.02 -8.30 24.03
N VAL A 102 -9.27 -8.73 23.84
CA VAL A 102 -9.62 -9.97 23.13
C VAL A 102 -9.09 -9.92 21.70
N HIS A 103 -9.32 -8.79 21.03
CA HIS A 103 -8.85 -8.57 19.68
C HIS A 103 -7.31 -8.58 19.60
N ARG A 104 -6.59 -7.96 20.55
CA ARG A 104 -5.12 -8.05 20.61
C ARG A 104 -4.66 -9.49 20.77
N THR A 105 -5.31 -10.28 21.63
CA THR A 105 -4.99 -11.71 21.78
C THR A 105 -5.24 -12.48 20.49
N ARG A 106 -6.39 -12.25 19.83
CA ARG A 106 -6.71 -12.83 18.51
C ARG A 106 -5.65 -12.49 17.47
N MET A 107 -5.26 -11.22 17.37
CA MET A 107 -4.25 -10.73 16.44
C MET A 107 -2.84 -11.27 16.73
N ALA A 108 -2.50 -11.50 18.00
CA ALA A 108 -1.24 -12.11 18.39
C ALA A 108 -1.22 -13.63 18.17
N SER A 109 -2.39 -14.28 18.12
CA SER A 109 -2.52 -15.73 17.91
C SER A 109 -2.74 -16.14 16.46
N LEU A 110 -2.72 -15.19 15.52
CA LEU A 110 -2.95 -15.43 14.10
C LEU A 110 -1.98 -16.48 13.56
N LYS A 111 -2.53 -17.53 12.91
CA LYS A 111 -1.74 -18.58 12.26
C LYS A 111 -1.85 -18.47 10.75
N SER A 112 -0.71 -18.47 10.07
CA SER A 112 -0.67 -18.49 8.60
C SER A 112 -1.05 -19.86 8.07
N THR A 113 -1.97 -19.89 7.11
CA THR A 113 -2.34 -21.08 6.33
C THR A 113 -2.05 -20.77 4.86
N LEU A 114 -1.30 -21.65 4.18
CA LEU A 114 -1.09 -21.53 2.73
C LEU A 114 -2.40 -21.89 2.03
N GLN A 115 -2.97 -20.93 1.31
CA GLN A 115 -4.25 -21.10 0.64
C GLN A 115 -4.06 -21.54 -0.81
N ALA A 116 -3.12 -20.92 -1.54
CA ALA A 116 -2.89 -21.23 -2.94
C ALA A 116 -1.50 -20.80 -3.43
N ARG A 117 -1.11 -21.35 -4.58
CA ARG A 117 -0.01 -20.85 -5.41
C ARG A 117 -0.57 -20.40 -6.75
N VAL A 118 -0.34 -19.14 -7.08
CA VAL A 118 -1.04 -18.50 -8.22
C VAL A 118 -0.45 -18.94 -9.54
N THR A 119 0.88 -18.94 -9.65
CA THR A 119 1.60 -19.01 -10.93
C THR A 119 3.02 -19.53 -10.71
N ASP A 120 3.57 -20.24 -11.70
CA ASP A 120 4.95 -20.74 -11.64
C ASP A 120 5.95 -19.63 -12.04
N GLY A 121 6.71 -19.14 -11.06
CA GLY A 121 7.82 -18.19 -11.27
C GLY A 121 7.45 -16.71 -11.37
N GLU A 122 6.16 -16.35 -11.46
CA GLU A 122 5.69 -14.96 -11.33
C GLU A 122 5.54 -14.57 -9.86
N LYS A 123 5.73 -13.29 -9.53
CA LYS A 123 5.66 -12.76 -8.17
C LYS A 123 4.55 -11.72 -8.08
N CYS A 124 3.85 -11.67 -6.95
CA CYS A 124 2.84 -10.66 -6.69
C CYS A 124 3.48 -9.26 -6.72
N VAL A 125 2.87 -8.36 -7.47
CA VAL A 125 3.30 -6.96 -7.63
C VAL A 125 2.25 -5.96 -7.17
N PHE A 126 1.01 -6.42 -6.93
CA PHE A 126 -0.06 -5.62 -6.38
C PHE A 126 -1.18 -6.54 -5.87
N LEU A 127 -1.85 -6.16 -4.78
CA LEU A 127 -3.02 -6.87 -4.25
C LEU A 127 -4.05 -5.86 -3.73
N SER A 128 -5.31 -6.07 -4.06
CA SER A 128 -6.44 -5.30 -3.58
C SER A 128 -7.62 -6.23 -3.31
N GLY A 129 -8.59 -5.82 -2.51
CA GLY A 129 -9.78 -6.60 -2.22
C GLY A 129 -11.03 -5.73 -2.13
N LEU A 130 -12.19 -6.37 -2.02
CA LEU A 130 -13.43 -5.67 -1.74
C LEU A 130 -13.54 -5.38 -0.24
N ARG A 131 -14.22 -4.29 0.12
CA ARG A 131 -14.57 -4.03 1.51
C ARG A 131 -15.54 -5.12 1.97
N GLU A 132 -15.31 -5.66 3.17
CA GLU A 132 -16.21 -6.63 3.83
C GLU A 132 -16.45 -7.94 3.06
N SER A 133 -15.73 -8.18 1.96
CA SER A 133 -15.73 -9.45 1.24
C SER A 133 -14.50 -10.28 1.61
N GLU A 134 -14.64 -11.59 1.49
CA GLU A 134 -13.59 -12.58 1.80
C GLU A 134 -12.56 -12.77 0.68
N GLY A 135 -12.63 -12.02 -0.43
CA GLY A 135 -11.75 -12.26 -1.57
C GLY A 135 -10.95 -11.08 -2.08
N VAL A 136 -9.86 -11.41 -2.76
CA VAL A 136 -8.85 -10.46 -3.26
C VAL A 136 -8.59 -10.65 -4.74
N VAL A 137 -8.20 -9.57 -5.40
CA VAL A 137 -7.67 -9.56 -6.76
C VAL A 137 -6.26 -8.99 -6.73
N GLY A 138 -5.33 -9.71 -7.35
CA GLY A 138 -3.94 -9.29 -7.44
C GLY A 138 -3.40 -9.32 -8.85
N ALA A 139 -2.23 -8.73 -9.01
CA ALA A 139 -1.42 -8.81 -10.20
C ALA A 139 -0.10 -9.54 -9.88
N TRP A 140 0.29 -10.46 -10.75
CA TRP A 140 1.55 -11.20 -10.70
C TRP A 140 2.36 -10.93 -11.97
N ALA A 141 3.66 -10.71 -11.82
CA ALA A 141 4.58 -10.48 -12.92
C ALA A 141 5.90 -11.21 -12.69
N ARG A 142 6.57 -11.61 -13.78
CA ARG A 142 7.88 -12.27 -13.72
C ARG A 142 8.99 -11.28 -14.01
N ASP A 143 10.05 -11.32 -13.20
CA ASP A 143 11.22 -10.48 -13.41
C ASP A 143 11.81 -10.71 -14.81
N GLY A 144 12.06 -9.62 -15.54
CA GLY A 144 12.62 -9.66 -16.90
C GLY A 144 11.62 -9.96 -18.02
N HIS A 145 10.41 -10.41 -17.72
CA HIS A 145 9.35 -10.60 -18.71
C HIS A 145 8.37 -9.43 -18.67
N ARG A 146 7.95 -8.98 -19.86
CA ARG A 146 6.96 -7.90 -20.02
C ARG A 146 5.55 -8.49 -19.97
N SER A 147 5.18 -9.26 -18.96
CA SER A 147 3.82 -9.81 -18.86
C SER A 147 3.30 -9.76 -17.43
N THR A 148 2.02 -9.39 -17.29
CA THR A 148 1.31 -9.35 -16.01
C THR A 148 0.08 -10.24 -16.10
N VAL A 149 -0.16 -11.02 -15.06
CA VAL A 149 -1.34 -11.88 -14.91
C VAL A 149 -2.18 -11.32 -13.77
N VAL A 150 -3.46 -11.11 -14.02
CA VAL A 150 -4.43 -10.66 -13.01
C VAL A 150 -5.24 -11.87 -12.56
N CYS A 151 -5.26 -12.14 -11.26
CA CYS A 151 -5.96 -13.29 -10.69
C CYS A 151 -6.83 -12.87 -9.51
N SER A 152 -7.94 -13.58 -9.30
CA SER A 152 -8.68 -13.57 -8.04
C SER A 152 -8.30 -14.76 -7.17
N VAL A 153 -8.36 -14.55 -5.86
CA VAL A 153 -8.15 -15.58 -4.84
C VAL A 153 -9.27 -15.47 -3.81
N GLY A 154 -10.04 -16.56 -3.67
CA GLY A 154 -10.96 -16.79 -2.56
C GLY A 154 -12.13 -15.81 -2.41
N ILE A 155 -13.01 -15.68 -3.40
CA ILE A 155 -14.28 -14.92 -3.25
C ILE A 155 -15.42 -15.92 -3.03
N GLU A 156 -16.25 -15.72 -2.01
CA GLU A 156 -17.37 -16.64 -1.70
C GLU A 156 -18.28 -16.91 -2.91
N GLY A 157 -18.62 -18.19 -3.13
CA GLY A 157 -19.53 -18.66 -4.18
C GLY A 157 -19.11 -19.95 -4.90
N SER A 158 -17.85 -20.37 -4.81
CA SER A 158 -17.35 -21.64 -5.38
C SER A 158 -16.78 -22.53 -4.29
N SER A 159 -17.24 -23.78 -4.23
CA SER A 159 -16.77 -24.84 -3.34
C SER A 159 -15.31 -25.29 -3.59
N THR A 160 -14.58 -24.58 -4.45
CA THR A 160 -13.13 -24.68 -4.58
C THR A 160 -12.52 -23.32 -4.28
N VAL A 161 -11.77 -23.22 -3.17
CA VAL A 161 -10.87 -22.11 -2.87
C VAL A 161 -9.71 -22.21 -3.87
N GLY A 162 -9.93 -21.68 -5.08
CA GLY A 162 -9.02 -21.76 -6.21
C GLY A 162 -8.59 -20.38 -6.67
N VAL A 163 -7.41 -20.33 -7.30
CA VAL A 163 -6.94 -19.15 -8.02
C VAL A 163 -7.63 -19.13 -9.38
N GLN A 164 -8.27 -18.01 -9.72
CA GLN A 164 -8.88 -17.83 -11.02
C GLN A 164 -8.16 -16.73 -11.79
N VAL A 165 -7.69 -17.05 -13.00
CA VAL A 165 -7.05 -16.07 -13.88
C VAL A 165 -8.15 -15.23 -14.55
N ILE A 166 -8.13 -13.92 -14.30
CA ILE A 166 -9.07 -12.94 -14.87
C ILE A 166 -8.55 -12.45 -16.24
N ALA A 167 -7.25 -12.20 -16.33
CA ALA A 167 -6.63 -11.67 -17.55
C ALA A 167 -5.12 -11.96 -17.60
N ARG A 168 -4.60 -12.05 -18.84
CA ARG A 168 -3.16 -12.04 -19.13
C ARG A 168 -2.86 -10.89 -20.04
N HIS A 169 -1.94 -10.03 -19.61
CA HIS A 169 -1.55 -8.82 -20.31
C HIS A 169 -0.09 -8.91 -20.73
N THR A 170 0.15 -9.09 -22.03
CA THR A 170 1.48 -9.09 -22.63
C THR A 170 1.87 -7.66 -23.03
N GLY A 171 3.07 -7.25 -22.67
CA GLY A 171 3.57 -5.91 -22.87
C GLY A 171 3.11 -4.89 -21.82
N TYR A 172 2.23 -5.22 -20.87
CA TYR A 172 1.68 -4.25 -19.90
C TYR A 172 1.98 -4.61 -18.45
N LYS A 173 2.06 -3.58 -17.61
CA LYS A 173 2.14 -3.65 -16.15
C LYS A 173 0.85 -3.12 -15.53
N VAL A 174 0.37 -3.79 -14.50
CA VAL A 174 -0.71 -3.28 -13.64
C VAL A 174 -0.10 -2.38 -12.57
N VAL A 175 -0.59 -1.14 -12.47
CA VAL A 175 -0.06 -0.12 -11.54
C VAL A 175 -0.99 0.12 -10.34
N ASP A 176 -2.28 -0.20 -10.51
CA ASP A 176 -3.28 -0.06 -9.46
C ASP A 176 -4.48 -0.96 -9.73
N ILE A 177 -5.19 -1.37 -8.68
CA ILE A 177 -6.40 -2.19 -8.74
C ILE A 177 -7.42 -1.65 -7.75
N SER A 178 -8.61 -1.32 -8.25
CA SER A 178 -9.79 -0.95 -7.47
C SER A 178 -10.92 -1.93 -7.77
N LEU A 179 -11.66 -2.34 -6.74
CA LEU A 179 -12.75 -3.30 -6.87
C LEU A 179 -14.08 -2.65 -6.49
N TYR A 180 -15.14 -3.02 -7.20
CA TYR A 180 -16.50 -2.65 -6.84
C TYR A 180 -17.42 -3.86 -7.01
N GLN A 181 -18.56 -3.83 -6.32
CA GLN A 181 -19.62 -4.80 -6.51
C GLN A 181 -20.80 -4.09 -7.19
N ARG A 182 -21.41 -4.75 -8.16
CA ARG A 182 -22.65 -4.27 -8.77
C ARG A 182 -23.86 -4.63 -7.92
N ILE A 183 -24.98 -3.97 -8.21
CA ILE A 183 -26.28 -4.25 -7.58
C ILE A 183 -26.70 -5.73 -7.75
N ASP A 184 -26.31 -6.36 -8.86
CA ASP A 184 -26.55 -7.79 -9.13
C ASP A 184 -25.65 -8.74 -8.31
N GLY A 185 -24.78 -8.20 -7.45
CA GLY A 185 -23.84 -8.95 -6.63
C GLY A 185 -22.54 -9.32 -7.34
N THR A 186 -22.38 -9.00 -8.63
CA THR A 186 -21.16 -9.34 -9.37
C THR A 186 -20.01 -8.42 -8.97
N ALA A 187 -18.90 -9.03 -8.55
CA ALA A 187 -17.66 -8.30 -8.29
C ALA A 187 -16.95 -7.97 -9.61
N HIS A 188 -16.48 -6.73 -9.73
CA HIS A 188 -15.72 -6.23 -10.87
C HIS A 188 -14.39 -5.65 -10.41
N ALA A 189 -13.32 -5.98 -11.13
CA ALA A 189 -11.99 -5.43 -10.96
C ALA A 189 -11.73 -4.36 -12.02
N VAL A 190 -11.41 -3.15 -11.57
CA VAL A 190 -10.91 -2.05 -12.39
C VAL A 190 -9.42 -1.92 -12.13
N TYR A 191 -8.61 -1.94 -13.18
CA TYR A 191 -7.17 -1.80 -13.01
C TYR A 191 -6.52 -1.00 -14.13
N ALA A 192 -5.49 -0.24 -13.75
CA ALA A 192 -4.73 0.62 -14.64
C ALA A 192 -3.54 -0.14 -15.24
N LEU A 193 -3.50 -0.21 -16.57
CA LEU A 193 -2.45 -0.83 -17.36
C LEU A 193 -1.56 0.23 -17.98
N VAL A 194 -0.25 0.00 -17.92
CA VAL A 194 0.76 0.84 -18.57
C VAL A 194 1.70 -0.03 -19.39
N SER A 195 1.97 0.37 -20.63
CA SER A 195 2.93 -0.33 -21.49
C SER A 195 4.29 -0.42 -20.81
N SER A 196 4.87 -1.61 -20.85
CA SER A 196 6.23 -1.90 -20.43
C SER A 196 7.25 -1.49 -21.48
N ASP A 197 6.81 -1.23 -22.71
CA ASP A 197 7.66 -0.77 -23.79
C ASP A 197 7.60 0.75 -23.92
N CYS A 198 8.72 1.41 -23.62
CA CYS A 198 8.85 2.85 -23.81
C CYS A 198 9.27 3.22 -25.24
N MET A 199 9.68 2.25 -26.06
CA MET A 199 10.25 2.50 -27.39
C MET A 199 9.20 2.65 -28.48
N SER A 200 8.05 1.97 -28.36
CA SER A 200 6.94 2.00 -29.32
C SER A 200 5.87 3.06 -29.02
N GLY A 201 6.10 3.88 -27.99
CA GLY A 201 5.13 4.82 -27.44
C GLY A 201 4.39 4.24 -26.24
N ALA A 202 4.30 4.99 -25.15
CA ALA A 202 3.55 4.57 -23.99
C ALA A 202 2.06 4.49 -24.37
N SER A 203 1.48 3.30 -24.36
CA SER A 203 0.04 3.13 -24.33
C SER A 203 -0.38 2.81 -22.90
N SER A 204 -1.45 3.44 -22.46
CA SER A 204 -2.06 3.09 -21.18
C SER A 204 -3.55 2.88 -21.35
N SER A 205 -4.11 1.98 -20.57
CA SER A 205 -5.53 1.69 -20.59
C SER A 205 -6.06 1.43 -19.18
N LEU A 206 -7.33 1.74 -18.98
CA LEU A 206 -8.09 1.28 -17.83
C LEU A 206 -8.96 0.13 -18.31
N GLU A 207 -8.95 -1.00 -17.60
CA GLU A 207 -9.86 -2.11 -17.88
C GLU A 207 -10.76 -2.38 -16.68
N SER A 208 -12.05 -2.61 -16.95
CA SER A 208 -13.01 -3.17 -15.99
C SER A 208 -13.38 -4.57 -16.45
N ARG A 209 -13.24 -5.56 -15.56
CA ARG A 209 -13.58 -6.97 -15.81
C ARG A 209 -14.37 -7.58 -14.67
N PRO A 210 -15.36 -8.46 -14.95
CA PRO A 210 -15.99 -9.27 -13.92
C PRO A 210 -14.96 -10.22 -13.31
N VAL A 211 -15.04 -10.43 -12.00
CA VAL A 211 -14.11 -11.29 -11.26
C VAL A 211 -14.57 -12.75 -11.27
N ASN A 212 -15.87 -13.00 -11.10
CA ASN A 212 -16.44 -14.35 -10.95
C ASN A 212 -17.59 -14.66 -11.93
N GLY A 213 -17.66 -14.03 -13.10
CA GLY A 213 -18.82 -14.20 -13.98
C GLY A 213 -18.57 -13.94 -15.46
N ALA A 214 -19.56 -14.30 -16.27
CA ALA A 214 -19.67 -13.87 -17.66
C ALA A 214 -20.15 -12.41 -17.66
N GLY A 215 -19.26 -11.49 -17.98
CA GLY A 215 -19.57 -10.07 -18.06
C GLY A 215 -18.70 -9.40 -19.13
N SER A 216 -19.18 -8.30 -19.67
CA SER A 216 -18.45 -7.56 -20.69
C SER A 216 -17.21 -6.90 -20.11
N VAL A 217 -16.11 -7.01 -20.85
CA VAL A 217 -14.90 -6.23 -20.59
C VAL A 217 -15.13 -4.83 -21.13
N GLN A 218 -14.82 -3.82 -20.32
CA GLN A 218 -14.77 -2.44 -20.76
C GLN A 218 -13.32 -1.95 -20.72
N THR A 219 -12.89 -1.31 -21.80
CA THR A 219 -11.53 -0.79 -21.95
C THR A 219 -11.59 0.68 -22.34
N TRP A 220 -10.91 1.53 -21.58
CA TRP A 220 -10.71 2.94 -21.90
C TRP A 220 -9.24 3.14 -22.22
N THR A 221 -8.93 3.60 -23.43
CA THR A 221 -7.56 3.88 -23.85
C THR A 221 -7.23 5.33 -23.59
N PHE A 222 -6.03 5.53 -23.05
CA PHE A 222 -5.42 6.82 -22.85
C PHE A 222 -4.27 6.91 -23.84
N GLY A 223 -3.98 8.12 -24.33
CA GLY A 223 -2.90 8.36 -25.30
C GLY A 223 -1.51 8.11 -24.69
N PRO A 224 -0.50 8.95 -24.97
CA PRO A 224 0.86 8.73 -24.47
C PRO A 224 1.03 8.90 -22.95
N GLU A 225 -0.05 9.17 -22.20
CA GLU A 225 0.02 9.45 -20.77
C GLU A 225 0.11 8.15 -19.96
N ALA A 226 1.06 8.09 -19.04
CA ALA A 226 1.19 6.99 -18.10
C ALA A 226 0.14 7.09 -16.98
N LEU A 227 -0.62 6.02 -16.78
CA LEU A 227 -1.51 5.92 -15.62
C LEU A 227 -0.72 5.64 -14.34
N ARG A 228 -1.19 6.20 -13.23
CA ARG A 228 -0.55 6.13 -11.90
C ARG A 228 -1.45 5.49 -10.85
N SER A 229 -2.76 5.65 -11.00
CA SER A 229 -3.75 5.15 -10.06
C SER A 229 -5.12 5.00 -10.70
N CYS A 230 -5.99 4.22 -10.08
CA CYS A 230 -7.40 4.16 -10.44
C CYS A 230 -8.27 3.94 -9.20
N ALA A 231 -9.48 4.49 -9.24
CA ALA A 231 -10.51 4.24 -8.23
C ALA A 231 -11.87 4.08 -8.92
N CYS A 232 -12.77 3.36 -8.26
CA CYS A 232 -14.16 3.18 -8.69
C CYS A 232 -15.09 3.43 -7.52
N ALA A 233 -16.29 3.93 -7.83
CA ALA A 233 -17.33 4.21 -6.85
C ALA A 233 -18.73 4.04 -7.47
N SER A 234 -19.76 4.10 -6.64
CA SER A 234 -21.17 3.94 -7.05
C SER A 234 -21.35 2.74 -7.97
N ASP A 235 -20.98 1.52 -7.54
CA ASP A 235 -21.21 0.30 -8.31
C ASP A 235 -20.63 0.30 -9.74
N GLY A 236 -19.57 1.09 -9.97
CA GLY A 236 -18.90 1.25 -11.26
C GLY A 236 -19.51 2.32 -12.18
N HIS A 237 -20.48 3.10 -11.68
CA HIS A 237 -21.02 4.26 -12.41
C HIS A 237 -20.02 5.42 -12.49
N VAL A 238 -19.07 5.51 -11.56
CA VAL A 238 -18.04 6.54 -11.56
C VAL A 238 -16.67 5.90 -11.42
N LEU A 239 -15.77 6.22 -12.34
CA LEU A 239 -14.38 5.78 -12.35
C LEU A 239 -13.46 7.01 -12.33
N ALA A 240 -12.37 6.95 -11.58
CA ALA A 240 -11.32 7.96 -11.61
C ALA A 240 -10.00 7.33 -12.01
N VAL A 241 -9.27 8.04 -12.88
CA VAL A 241 -7.98 7.59 -13.42
C VAL A 241 -6.93 8.66 -13.20
N GLY A 242 -5.91 8.32 -12.45
CA GLY A 242 -4.78 9.19 -12.18
C GLY A 242 -3.77 9.15 -13.32
N MET A 243 -3.48 10.30 -13.91
CA MET A 243 -2.59 10.48 -15.06
C MET A 243 -1.42 11.41 -14.69
N GLU A 244 -0.50 11.69 -15.60
CA GLU A 244 0.69 12.48 -15.26
C GLU A 244 0.39 13.93 -14.86
N ARG A 245 -0.69 14.52 -15.39
CA ARG A 245 -1.02 15.95 -15.24
C ARG A 245 -2.29 16.24 -14.44
N GLY A 246 -2.98 15.20 -13.98
CA GLY A 246 -4.28 15.34 -13.33
C GLY A 246 -4.98 14.01 -13.15
N VAL A 247 -6.26 14.08 -12.80
CA VAL A 247 -7.15 12.93 -12.72
C VAL A 247 -8.26 13.11 -13.75
N ARG A 248 -8.62 12.04 -14.46
CA ARG A 248 -9.81 12.02 -15.32
C ARG A 248 -10.90 11.17 -14.68
N VAL A 249 -12.08 11.76 -14.51
CA VAL A 249 -13.28 11.10 -13.99
C VAL A 249 -14.18 10.72 -15.17
N LEU A 250 -14.52 9.44 -15.25
CA LEU A 250 -15.36 8.84 -16.27
C LEU A 250 -16.70 8.43 -15.66
N ARG A 251 -17.78 8.61 -16.42
CA ARG A 251 -19.11 8.06 -16.10
C ARG A 251 -19.51 7.09 -17.21
N PRO A 252 -19.20 5.79 -17.10
CA PRO A 252 -19.34 4.84 -18.20
C PRO A 252 -20.77 4.69 -18.76
N GLN A 253 -21.78 4.90 -17.91
CA GLN A 253 -23.18 4.73 -18.28
C GLN A 253 -23.83 6.02 -18.78
N ASP A 254 -23.20 7.16 -18.51
CA ASP A 254 -23.68 8.45 -18.99
C ASP A 254 -22.97 8.78 -20.30
N SER A 255 -23.71 9.30 -21.29
CA SER A 255 -23.11 9.90 -22.48
C SER A 255 -22.41 11.24 -22.19
N GLY A 256 -22.31 11.62 -20.92
CA GLY A 256 -21.69 12.86 -20.47
C GLY A 256 -20.17 12.89 -20.74
N PRO A 257 -19.59 14.09 -20.91
CA PRO A 257 -18.16 14.21 -21.11
C PRO A 257 -17.39 13.80 -19.85
N ALA A 258 -16.20 13.24 -20.07
CA ALA A 258 -15.23 13.02 -18.99
C ALA A 258 -14.89 14.36 -18.31
N VAL A 259 -14.69 14.32 -16.99
CA VAL A 259 -14.36 15.49 -16.18
C VAL A 259 -12.89 15.40 -15.79
N ASP A 260 -12.09 16.39 -16.16
CA ASP A 260 -10.69 16.48 -15.77
C ASP A 260 -10.55 17.27 -14.46
N VAL A 261 -9.91 16.68 -13.46
CA VAL A 261 -9.58 17.32 -12.19
C VAL A 261 -8.10 17.67 -12.21
N TRP A 262 -7.79 18.97 -12.17
CA TRP A 262 -6.42 19.46 -12.25
C TRP A 262 -5.69 19.29 -10.93
N THR A 263 -4.48 18.73 -10.94
CA THR A 263 -3.66 18.51 -9.72
C THR A 263 -2.43 19.41 -9.67
N HIS A 264 -2.45 20.56 -10.35
CA HIS A 264 -1.28 21.44 -10.50
C HIS A 264 -0.02 20.72 -11.02
N CYS A 265 -0.21 19.78 -11.96
CA CYS A 265 0.84 18.91 -12.50
C CYS A 265 1.49 17.99 -11.45
N GLU A 266 0.81 17.71 -10.34
CA GLU A 266 1.21 16.69 -9.40
C GLU A 266 0.62 15.33 -9.78
N GLN A 267 1.47 14.36 -10.09
CA GLN A 267 1.06 12.99 -10.38
C GLN A 267 0.28 12.36 -9.20
N PRO A 268 -0.97 11.93 -9.37
CA PRO A 268 -1.79 11.25 -8.37
C PRO A 268 -1.41 9.76 -8.30
N LEU A 269 -0.70 9.38 -7.25
CA LEU A 269 -0.24 8.02 -7.00
C LEU A 269 -1.31 7.12 -6.38
N SER A 270 -2.32 7.71 -5.75
CA SER A 270 -3.47 7.01 -5.18
C SER A 270 -4.74 7.84 -5.30
N LEU A 271 -5.87 7.15 -5.45
CA LEU A 271 -7.19 7.74 -5.54
C LEU A 271 -8.13 6.95 -4.64
N GLU A 272 -9.05 7.65 -3.98
CA GLU A 272 -10.13 7.05 -3.20
C GLU A 272 -11.34 8.00 -3.27
N PHE A 273 -12.53 7.45 -3.49
CA PHE A 273 -13.76 8.23 -3.37
C PHE A 273 -14.25 8.21 -1.92
N ALA A 274 -14.86 9.31 -1.49
CA ALA A 274 -15.76 9.26 -0.34
C ALA A 274 -16.97 8.38 -0.66
N ASP A 275 -17.58 7.78 0.36
CA ASP A 275 -18.76 6.92 0.26
C ASP A 275 -19.93 7.68 -0.41
N ASN A 276 -20.03 9.00 -0.20
CA ASN A 276 -21.00 9.87 -0.89
C ASN A 276 -20.70 10.16 -2.37
N VAL A 277 -19.53 9.74 -2.89
CA VAL A 277 -19.03 9.87 -4.27
C VAL A 277 -18.89 11.31 -4.78
N ASN A 278 -19.25 12.31 -3.97
CA ASN A 278 -19.09 13.72 -4.30
C ASN A 278 -17.64 14.18 -4.12
N LEU A 279 -16.89 13.56 -3.21
CA LEU A 279 -15.50 13.90 -2.95
C LEU A 279 -14.56 12.86 -3.54
N LEU A 280 -13.59 13.35 -4.30
CA LEU A 280 -12.46 12.56 -4.78
C LEU A 280 -11.19 12.96 -4.03
N LEU A 281 -10.58 12.00 -3.35
CA LEU A 281 -9.36 12.18 -2.60
C LEU A 281 -8.18 11.63 -3.41
N MET A 282 -7.08 12.39 -3.41
CA MET A 282 -5.93 12.15 -4.29
C MET A 282 -4.65 12.26 -3.48
N GLY A 283 -3.85 11.20 -3.48
CA GLY A 283 -2.51 11.22 -2.93
C GLY A 283 -1.50 11.50 -4.03
N THR A 284 -0.70 12.55 -3.91
CA THR A 284 0.22 12.98 -4.98
C THR A 284 1.66 12.56 -4.72
N HIS A 285 2.48 12.49 -5.78
CA HIS A 285 3.91 12.20 -5.68
C HIS A 285 4.72 13.24 -4.90
N ARG A 286 4.21 14.48 -4.77
CA ARG A 286 4.84 15.51 -3.94
C ARG A 286 4.53 15.34 -2.46
N GLY A 287 3.63 14.41 -2.10
CA GLY A 287 3.27 14.11 -0.72
C GLY A 287 2.12 14.97 -0.21
N ASN A 288 1.25 15.42 -1.12
CA ASN A 288 0.04 16.14 -0.79
C ASN A 288 -1.17 15.20 -0.84
N VAL A 289 -2.14 15.45 0.02
CA VAL A 289 -3.49 14.91 -0.06
C VAL A 289 -4.39 16.03 -0.56
N MET A 290 -4.88 15.89 -1.78
CA MET A 290 -5.79 16.83 -2.42
C MET A 290 -7.20 16.26 -2.40
N CYS A 291 -8.20 17.11 -2.21
CA CYS A 291 -9.61 16.75 -2.31
C CYS A 291 -10.28 17.60 -3.39
N ALA A 292 -11.04 16.98 -4.28
CA ALA A 292 -11.90 17.68 -5.24
C ALA A 292 -13.36 17.34 -4.96
N ASP A 293 -14.21 18.36 -4.95
CA ASP A 293 -15.67 18.18 -4.98
C ASP A 293 -16.11 18.08 -6.44
N LEU A 294 -16.62 16.91 -6.82
CA LEU A 294 -17.04 16.60 -8.19
C LEU A 294 -18.35 17.29 -8.60
N ARG A 295 -19.04 17.92 -7.64
CA ARG A 295 -20.20 18.79 -7.92
C ARG A 295 -19.76 20.19 -8.33
N ASP A 296 -18.56 20.58 -7.96
CA ASP A 296 -18.00 21.86 -8.38
C ASP A 296 -17.54 21.79 -9.85
N ARG A 297 -17.36 22.95 -10.48
CA ARG A 297 -17.05 23.02 -11.91
C ARG A 297 -15.75 22.25 -12.22
N PRO A 298 -15.63 21.64 -13.43
CA PRO A 298 -14.48 20.85 -13.89
C PRO A 298 -13.10 21.55 -13.85
N GLN A 299 -13.02 22.82 -13.44
CA GLN A 299 -11.77 23.58 -13.32
C GLN A 299 -11.66 24.30 -11.96
N SER A 300 -12.52 23.96 -11.01
CA SER A 300 -12.50 24.58 -9.69
C SER A 300 -11.28 24.16 -8.89
N LYS A 301 -10.91 25.01 -7.92
CA LYS A 301 -9.83 24.75 -6.97
C LYS A 301 -10.16 23.48 -6.18
N HIS A 302 -9.14 22.73 -5.80
CA HIS A 302 -9.30 21.65 -4.82
C HIS A 302 -10.03 22.17 -3.58
N ALA A 303 -11.00 21.42 -3.08
CA ALA A 303 -11.70 21.70 -1.83
C ALA A 303 -10.70 21.90 -0.68
N TYR A 304 -9.63 21.09 -0.67
CA TYR A 304 -8.44 21.35 0.14
C TYR A 304 -7.18 20.65 -0.38
N ASN A 305 -6.03 21.08 0.13
CA ASN A 305 -4.72 20.49 -0.11
C ASN A 305 -3.92 20.46 1.21
N THR A 306 -3.62 19.26 1.72
CA THR A 306 -2.86 19.07 2.96
C THR A 306 -1.56 18.34 2.68
N ARG A 307 -0.44 18.88 3.18
CA ARG A 307 0.87 18.24 3.03
C ARG A 307 1.07 17.16 4.09
N LEU A 308 1.32 15.93 3.64
CA LEU A 308 1.56 14.78 4.51
C LEU A 308 3.05 14.48 4.68
N GLY A 309 3.79 14.32 3.58
CA GLY A 309 5.17 13.82 3.61
C GLY A 309 5.81 13.78 2.22
N ARG A 310 6.44 12.65 1.87
CA ARG A 310 6.98 12.37 0.54
C ARG A 310 6.13 11.33 -0.19
N GLY A 311 5.39 11.76 -1.21
CA GLY A 311 4.58 10.90 -2.08
C GLY A 311 3.50 10.10 -1.35
N VAL A 312 2.22 10.47 -1.47
CA VAL A 312 1.12 9.73 -0.82
C VAL A 312 0.68 8.58 -1.73
N VAL A 313 0.92 7.35 -1.31
CA VAL A 313 0.88 6.15 -2.16
C VAL A 313 -0.37 5.31 -2.02
N SER A 314 -1.09 5.45 -0.91
CA SER A 314 -2.36 4.79 -0.71
C SER A 314 -3.24 5.64 0.18
N LEU A 315 -4.52 5.67 -0.18
CA LEU A 315 -5.59 6.33 0.53
C LEU A 315 -6.68 5.30 0.79
N ARG A 316 -7.34 5.40 1.94
CA ARG A 316 -8.47 4.54 2.29
C ARG A 316 -9.42 5.30 3.21
N MET A 317 -10.68 5.43 2.84
CA MET A 317 -11.69 6.01 3.73
C MET A 317 -11.98 5.06 4.89
N ALA A 318 -12.07 5.63 6.09
CA ALA A 318 -12.46 4.97 7.33
C ALA A 318 -13.70 5.66 7.91
N GLU A 319 -14.65 4.87 8.41
CA GLU A 319 -15.86 5.29 9.15
C GLU A 319 -16.63 6.51 8.58
N SER A 320 -17.76 6.27 7.90
CA SER A 320 -18.79 7.27 7.56
C SER A 320 -18.26 8.61 7.03
N ASP A 321 -17.34 8.57 6.07
CA ASP A 321 -16.76 9.72 5.39
C ASP A 321 -16.05 10.78 6.25
N SER A 322 -15.71 10.46 7.49
CA SER A 322 -15.10 11.43 8.41
C SER A 322 -13.57 11.37 8.41
N MET A 323 -13.03 10.17 8.20
CA MET A 323 -11.63 9.90 8.43
C MET A 323 -10.98 9.25 7.21
N LEU A 324 -9.81 9.75 6.84
CA LEU A 324 -9.00 9.26 5.75
C LEU A 324 -7.71 8.66 6.30
N LEU A 325 -7.46 7.41 5.98
CA LEU A 325 -6.16 6.78 6.18
C LEU A 325 -5.27 7.09 4.98
N ALA A 326 -4.05 7.54 5.23
CA ALA A 326 -3.11 7.89 4.19
C ALA A 326 -1.70 7.37 4.52
N SER A 327 -1.07 6.72 3.54
CA SER A 327 0.33 6.27 3.64
C SER A 327 1.22 6.96 2.62
N ALA A 328 2.47 7.21 2.99
CA ALA A 328 3.46 7.86 2.14
C ALA A 328 4.73 7.01 1.93
N TYR A 329 5.55 7.39 0.94
CA TYR A 329 6.81 6.69 0.63
C TYR A 329 7.87 6.82 1.71
N ASP A 330 7.77 7.80 2.61
CA ASP A 330 8.69 8.00 3.74
C ASP A 330 8.29 7.20 5.00
N GLY A 331 7.30 6.30 4.88
CA GLY A 331 6.81 5.47 5.97
C GLY A 331 5.71 6.13 6.78
N LYS A 332 5.43 7.42 6.57
CA LYS A 332 4.36 8.12 7.30
C LYS A 332 3.01 7.49 6.99
N LEU A 333 2.33 7.06 8.05
CA LEU A 333 0.99 6.49 8.01
C LEU A 333 0.13 7.26 9.01
N VAL A 334 -0.95 7.87 8.55
CA VAL A 334 -1.81 8.72 9.40
C VAL A 334 -3.29 8.43 9.21
N ALA A 335 -4.07 8.79 10.22
CA ALA A 335 -5.49 9.06 10.09
C ALA A 335 -5.72 10.57 10.11
N MET A 336 -6.48 11.06 9.14
CA MET A 336 -6.77 12.47 8.92
C MET A 336 -8.27 12.72 8.96
N ASP A 337 -8.71 13.74 9.67
CA ASP A 337 -10.08 14.23 9.60
C ASP A 337 -10.26 14.99 8.28
N VAL A 338 -11.15 14.51 7.44
CA VAL A 338 -11.41 15.07 6.09
C VAL A 338 -12.07 16.45 6.20
N ARG A 339 -12.95 16.67 7.19
CA ARG A 339 -13.69 17.92 7.36
C ARG A 339 -12.79 19.02 7.92
N ASN A 340 -12.02 18.68 8.95
CA ASN A 340 -11.13 19.61 9.63
C ASN A 340 -9.77 19.76 8.95
N GLN A 341 -9.44 18.89 7.99
CA GLN A 341 -8.19 18.89 7.25
C GLN A 341 -6.96 18.73 8.16
N GLN A 342 -7.09 17.95 9.22
CA GLN A 342 -6.05 17.77 10.22
C GLN A 342 -5.69 16.31 10.40
N VAL A 343 -4.40 16.05 10.62
CA VAL A 343 -3.93 14.74 11.06
C VAL A 343 -4.38 14.55 12.51
N VAL A 344 -5.23 13.55 12.74
CA VAL A 344 -5.74 13.19 14.07
C VAL A 344 -4.81 12.19 14.76
N GLN A 345 -4.21 11.30 13.98
CA GLN A 345 -3.39 10.22 14.49
C GLN A 345 -2.26 9.87 13.53
N GLU A 346 -1.09 9.55 14.09
CA GLU A 346 0.04 8.97 13.37
C GLU A 346 0.31 7.56 13.90
N TYR A 347 0.43 6.60 12.98
CA TYR A 347 0.68 5.20 13.29
C TYR A 347 2.18 4.92 13.23
N ARG A 348 2.75 4.50 14.38
CA ARG A 348 4.19 4.31 14.51
C ARG A 348 4.62 2.92 14.02
N GLY A 349 5.89 2.83 13.63
CA GLY A 349 6.56 1.58 13.28
C GLY A 349 6.49 1.19 11.80
N HIS A 350 5.60 1.80 11.01
CA HIS A 350 5.53 1.55 9.57
C HIS A 350 6.80 2.03 8.86
N CYS A 351 7.46 1.14 8.12
CA CYS A 351 8.70 1.42 7.41
C CYS A 351 8.44 1.35 5.90
N ASN A 352 8.41 2.48 5.21
CA ASN A 352 8.35 2.51 3.75
C ASN A 352 9.44 3.44 3.23
N ASN A 353 10.03 3.09 2.08
CA ASN A 353 11.09 3.89 1.45
C ASN A 353 10.94 3.99 -0.07
N GLY A 354 9.71 3.85 -0.60
CA GLY A 354 9.47 3.97 -2.04
C GLY A 354 8.56 2.93 -2.67
N LEU A 355 7.95 2.03 -1.89
CA LEU A 355 7.00 1.06 -2.42
C LEU A 355 5.58 1.60 -2.35
N LYS A 356 4.80 1.40 -3.43
CA LYS A 356 3.35 1.65 -3.42
C LYS A 356 2.68 0.49 -2.72
N THR A 357 2.50 0.61 -1.40
CA THR A 357 1.87 -0.44 -0.58
C THR A 357 0.41 -0.09 -0.30
N PRO A 358 -0.55 -0.90 -0.75
CA PRO A 358 -1.96 -0.63 -0.55
C PRO A 358 -2.32 -0.73 0.94
N LEU A 359 -3.11 0.23 1.41
CA LEU A 359 -3.75 0.18 2.71
C LEU A 359 -5.04 -0.63 2.64
N SER A 360 -5.21 -1.49 3.63
CA SER A 360 -6.48 -2.17 3.86
C SER A 360 -7.04 -1.80 5.22
N TYR A 361 -8.36 -1.74 5.29
CA TYR A 361 -9.09 -1.31 6.47
C TYR A 361 -10.34 -2.17 6.63
N SER A 362 -10.52 -2.68 7.85
CA SER A 362 -11.75 -3.33 8.27
C SER A 362 -12.52 -2.40 9.20
N ALA A 363 -13.74 -2.02 8.80
CA ALA A 363 -14.65 -1.26 9.66
C ALA A 363 -15.14 -2.10 10.84
N ALA A 364 -15.44 -3.39 10.60
CA ALA A 364 -15.90 -4.32 11.63
C ALA A 364 -14.91 -4.47 12.79
N ASP A 365 -13.61 -4.58 12.47
CA ASP A 365 -12.55 -4.75 13.47
C ASP A 365 -11.83 -3.44 13.84
N ARG A 366 -12.21 -2.32 13.21
CA ARG A 366 -11.52 -1.01 13.31
C ARG A 366 -10.01 -1.13 13.14
N THR A 367 -9.59 -1.96 12.20
CA THR A 367 -8.20 -2.38 12.06
C THR A 367 -7.65 -1.98 10.70
N VAL A 368 -6.50 -1.30 10.74
CA VAL A 368 -5.71 -0.88 9.58
C VAL A 368 -4.59 -1.88 9.38
N CYS A 369 -4.33 -2.26 8.14
CA CYS A 369 -3.25 -3.16 7.79
C CYS A 369 -2.43 -2.58 6.63
N SER A 370 -1.11 -2.64 6.79
CA SER A 370 -0.14 -2.20 5.79
C SER A 370 1.13 -3.05 5.85
N ALA A 371 1.76 -3.27 4.71
CA ALA A 371 3.10 -3.82 4.64
C ALA A 371 4.15 -2.71 4.48
N GLY A 372 5.26 -2.85 5.20
CA GLY A 372 6.45 -2.04 5.02
C GLY A 372 7.42 -2.61 3.98
N HIS A 373 8.38 -1.79 3.57
CA HIS A 373 9.57 -2.17 2.80
C HIS A 373 10.51 -3.11 3.59
N ASP A 374 10.38 -3.09 4.90
CA ASP A 374 11.02 -4.02 5.83
C ASP A 374 10.40 -5.44 5.81
N ARG A 375 9.38 -5.65 4.94
CA ARG A 375 8.67 -6.93 4.73
C ARG A 375 7.86 -7.39 5.95
N VAL A 376 7.52 -6.46 6.84
CA VAL A 376 6.60 -6.72 7.95
C VAL A 376 5.23 -6.21 7.57
N VAL A 377 4.22 -7.03 7.84
CA VAL A 377 2.82 -6.64 7.83
C VAL A 377 2.48 -6.18 9.24
N LEU A 378 2.09 -4.93 9.38
CA LEU A 378 1.68 -4.34 10.65
C LEU A 378 0.17 -4.14 10.65
N LEU A 379 -0.44 -4.42 11.79
CA LEU A 379 -1.86 -4.18 12.03
C LEU A 379 -2.00 -3.21 13.20
N TRP A 380 -2.82 -2.18 13.01
CA TRP A 380 -3.13 -1.17 14.02
C TRP A 380 -4.62 -1.12 14.25
N ARG A 381 -5.02 -0.79 15.49
CA ARG A 381 -6.40 -0.35 15.73
C ARG A 381 -6.48 1.16 15.53
N VAL A 382 -7.56 1.62 14.92
CA VAL A 382 -7.91 3.05 14.89
C VAL A 382 -8.07 3.60 16.31
N GLY A 383 -7.38 4.69 16.63
CA GLY A 383 -7.28 5.26 17.98
C GLY A 383 -6.08 4.77 18.80
N GLU A 384 -5.36 3.73 18.35
CA GLU A 384 -4.13 3.26 18.99
C GLU A 384 -2.87 3.59 18.17
N VAL A 385 -1.92 4.32 18.76
CA VAL A 385 -0.68 4.75 18.09
C VAL A 385 0.26 3.57 17.80
N GLU A 386 0.29 2.59 18.71
CA GLU A 386 1.14 1.40 18.62
C GLU A 386 0.44 0.28 17.84
N PRO A 387 1.19 -0.54 17.09
CA PRO A 387 0.62 -1.69 16.38
C PRO A 387 0.10 -2.75 17.35
N LEU A 388 -1.05 -3.34 16.99
CA LEU A 388 -1.66 -4.49 17.68
C LEU A 388 -0.78 -5.72 17.55
N THR A 389 -0.30 -5.97 16.34
CA THR A 389 0.54 -7.13 15.99
C THR A 389 1.41 -6.79 14.79
N ALA A 390 2.48 -7.57 14.64
CA ALA A 390 3.35 -7.52 13.49
C ALA A 390 3.57 -8.95 13.00
N LEU A 391 3.53 -9.15 11.68
CA LEU A 391 3.61 -10.45 11.05
C LEU A 391 4.68 -10.42 9.97
N LYS A 392 5.45 -11.50 9.88
CA LYS A 392 6.39 -11.74 8.79
C LYS A 392 5.93 -12.97 7.99
N PRO A 393 5.14 -12.77 6.93
CA PRO A 393 4.58 -13.87 6.14
C PRO A 393 5.66 -14.53 5.26
N GLY A 394 5.56 -15.86 5.09
CA GLY A 394 6.44 -16.65 4.23
C GLY A 394 7.91 -16.67 4.68
N SER A 395 8.82 -16.95 3.74
CA SER A 395 10.27 -17.06 3.99
C SER A 395 10.97 -15.71 4.24
N GLY A 396 10.26 -14.59 4.06
CA GLY A 396 10.83 -13.25 4.16
C GLY A 396 11.71 -12.82 2.99
N GLN A 397 11.77 -13.60 1.90
CA GLN A 397 12.55 -13.25 0.70
C GLN A 397 11.86 -12.21 -0.18
N TYR A 398 10.53 -12.24 -0.23
CA TYR A 398 9.72 -11.39 -1.11
C TYR A 398 8.93 -10.34 -0.32
N GLN A 399 8.54 -9.27 -1.01
CA GLN A 399 7.65 -8.25 -0.48
C GLN A 399 6.27 -8.86 -0.22
N PRO A 400 5.71 -8.71 1.00
CA PRO A 400 4.33 -9.06 1.26
C PRO A 400 3.35 -8.02 0.73
N TRP A 401 2.22 -8.51 0.23
CA TRP A 401 1.07 -7.74 -0.21
C TRP A 401 -0.14 -8.15 0.64
N PRO A 402 -0.45 -7.43 1.73
CA PRO A 402 -1.53 -7.77 2.62
C PRO A 402 -2.85 -7.12 2.21
N TRP A 403 -3.95 -7.78 2.55
CA TRP A 403 -5.29 -7.23 2.50
C TRP A 403 -6.10 -7.70 3.70
N TYR A 404 -6.66 -6.77 4.46
CA TYR A 404 -7.47 -7.01 5.63
C TYR A 404 -8.88 -6.44 5.48
N SER A 405 -9.88 -7.31 5.47
CA SER A 405 -11.31 -6.95 5.47
C SER A 405 -12.05 -7.63 6.63
N SER A 406 -12.04 -8.96 6.65
CA SER A 406 -12.62 -9.84 7.67
C SER A 406 -11.63 -10.91 8.12
N ARG A 407 -10.79 -11.34 7.17
CA ARG A 407 -9.59 -12.14 7.36
C ARG A 407 -8.39 -11.39 6.79
N LEU A 408 -7.21 -11.72 7.29
CA LEU A 408 -5.97 -11.24 6.70
C LEU A 408 -5.56 -12.17 5.58
N PHE A 409 -5.60 -11.65 4.36
CA PHE A 409 -4.96 -12.24 3.19
C PHE A 409 -3.58 -11.62 3.01
N CYS A 410 -2.60 -12.42 2.59
CA CYS A 410 -1.31 -11.90 2.23
C CYS A 410 -0.69 -12.73 1.10
N ALA A 411 -0.31 -12.07 0.01
CA ALA A 411 0.49 -12.67 -1.05
C ALA A 411 1.98 -12.39 -0.83
N VAL A 412 2.82 -13.41 -0.96
CA VAL A 412 4.29 -13.31 -0.85
C VAL A 412 4.91 -14.11 -2.00
N GLY A 413 5.49 -13.42 -2.99
CA GLY A 413 5.92 -14.08 -4.21
C GLY A 413 4.72 -14.67 -4.96
N ASN A 414 4.72 -15.98 -5.24
CA ASN A 414 3.58 -16.68 -5.85
C ASN A 414 2.64 -17.35 -4.83
N GLU A 415 2.95 -17.29 -3.55
CA GLU A 415 2.20 -17.94 -2.48
C GLU A 415 1.18 -16.98 -1.87
N CYS A 416 -0.04 -17.45 -1.64
CA CYS A 416 -1.10 -16.71 -0.97
C CYS A 416 -1.44 -17.36 0.37
N PHE A 417 -1.43 -16.55 1.43
CA PHE A 417 -1.69 -16.98 2.79
C PHE A 417 -2.96 -16.33 3.33
N THR A 418 -3.68 -17.07 4.16
CA THR A 418 -4.72 -16.54 5.04
C THR A 418 -4.26 -16.65 6.49
N PHE A 419 -4.65 -15.69 7.33
CA PHE A 419 -4.39 -15.74 8.76
C PHE A 419 -5.71 -15.72 9.52
N ASN A 420 -5.90 -16.73 10.37
CA ASN A 420 -7.07 -16.94 11.22
C ASN A 420 -6.72 -17.05 12.70
#